data_AF-A0A7W8T284-F1
#
_entry.id   AF-A0A7W8T284-F1
#
_cell.length_a   1.000
_cell.length_b   1.000
_cell.length_c   1.000
_cell.angle_alpha   90.00
_cell.angle_beta   90.00
_cell.angle_gamma   90.00
#
_symmetry.space_group_name_H-M   'P 1'
#
loop_
_entity.id
_entity.type
_entity.pdbx_description
1 polymer ?
#
loop_
_entity_poly.entity_id
_entity_poly.type
_entity_poly.pdbx_seq_one_letter_code
_entity_poly.pdbx_strand_id
1 'polypeptide(L)'
;MECWICSAEGAATREHLAKASDLKALFGKPSQAKPLFFNANHQPSRPHRRNLKVGSLKSDTLKFAHRICLTCNSKRTQPYDYAWEHRAGELGSAVSR
;
A
#
# COMPACT_ATOMS: atom_id res chain seq x y z
N MET A 1 7.90 -19.73 -1.67
CA MET A 1 8.07 -18.33 -2.09
C MET A 1 8.90 -17.64 -1.02
N GLU A 2 10.00 -16.99 -1.39
CA GLU A 2 10.98 -16.41 -0.46
C GLU A 2 10.64 -14.97 -0.10
N CYS A 3 11.06 -14.56 1.11
CA CYS A 3 10.94 -13.20 1.60
C CYS A 3 11.92 -12.29 0.85
N TRP A 4 11.41 -11.23 0.22
CA TRP A 4 12.27 -10.29 -0.52
C TRP A 4 13.31 -9.56 0.36
N ILE A 5 13.07 -9.46 1.67
CA ILE A 5 13.95 -8.73 2.60
C ILE A 5 15.01 -9.63 3.23
N CYS A 6 14.70 -10.90 3.52
CA CYS A 6 15.59 -11.77 4.30
C CYS A 6 15.77 -13.17 3.72
N SER A 7 15.23 -13.44 2.52
CA SER A 7 15.28 -14.72 1.79
C SER A 7 14.70 -15.93 2.53
N ALA A 8 14.15 -15.77 3.73
CA ALA A 8 13.48 -16.84 4.45
C ALA A 8 12.26 -17.34 3.67
N GLU A 9 11.98 -18.64 3.77
CA GLU A 9 10.78 -19.24 3.19
C GLU A 9 9.49 -18.77 3.90
N GLY A 10 8.34 -19.08 3.31
CA GLY A 10 7.04 -18.77 3.90
C GLY A 10 6.59 -17.31 3.76
N ALA A 11 7.05 -16.60 2.74
CA ALA A 11 6.58 -15.24 2.45
C ALA A 11 5.13 -15.24 1.94
N ALA A 12 4.18 -14.99 2.85
CA ALA A 12 2.76 -14.99 2.55
C ALA A 12 2.17 -13.58 2.34
N THR A 13 2.83 -12.55 2.89
CA THR A 13 2.28 -11.18 2.96
C THR A 13 2.83 -10.28 1.87
N ARG A 14 2.06 -9.25 1.50
CA ARG A 14 2.48 -8.19 0.58
C ARG A 14 2.15 -6.84 1.18
N GLU A 15 3.14 -5.97 1.20
CA GLU A 15 2.99 -4.61 1.71
C GLU A 15 2.17 -3.74 0.75
N HIS A 16 1.42 -2.80 1.32
CA HIS A 16 0.67 -1.82 0.56
C HIS A 16 1.59 -0.73 0.01
N LEU A 17 1.30 -0.23 -1.20
CA LEU A 17 2.05 0.89 -1.82
C LEU A 17 1.82 2.21 -1.08
N ALA A 18 0.62 2.39 -0.55
CA ALA A 18 0.21 3.51 0.28
C ALA A 18 -0.74 3.00 1.35
N LYS A 19 -0.76 3.66 2.52
CA LYS A 19 -1.66 3.29 3.62
C LYS A 19 -3.12 3.34 3.16
N ALA A 20 -3.85 2.27 3.45
CA ALA A 20 -5.26 2.18 3.07
C ALA A 20 -6.14 3.24 3.77
N SER A 21 -5.77 3.63 5.00
CA SER A 21 -6.39 4.74 5.74
C SER A 21 -6.29 6.06 4.97
N ASP A 22 -5.12 6.36 4.43
CA ASP A 22 -4.84 7.64 3.79
C ASP A 22 -5.61 7.73 2.47
N LEU A 23 -5.60 6.64 1.69
CA LEU A 23 -6.42 6.55 0.47
C LEU A 23 -7.91 6.67 0.79
N LYS A 24 -8.38 6.12 1.91
CA LYS A 24 -9.77 6.25 2.35
C LYS A 24 -10.11 7.67 2.75
N ALA A 25 -9.21 8.37 3.43
CA ALA A 25 -9.40 9.77 3.82
C ALA A 25 -9.46 10.69 2.60
N LEU A 26 -8.60 10.47 1.61
CA LEU A 26 -8.53 11.29 0.40
C LEU A 26 -9.65 11.01 -0.61
N PHE A 27 -10.00 9.74 -0.82
CA PHE A 27 -10.88 9.33 -1.92
C PHE A 27 -12.20 8.68 -1.47
N GLY A 28 -12.42 8.54 -0.16
CA GLY A 28 -13.56 7.82 0.38
C GLY A 28 -13.48 6.31 0.13
N LYS A 29 -14.64 5.65 0.07
CA LYS A 29 -14.74 4.19 -0.13
C LYS A 29 -15.01 3.89 -1.61
N PRO A 30 -14.04 3.34 -2.37
CA PRO A 30 -14.30 2.91 -3.73
C PRO A 30 -15.19 1.67 -3.78
N SER A 31 -15.84 1.49 -4.92
CA SER A 31 -16.64 0.32 -5.27
C SER A 31 -16.44 -0.04 -6.74
N GLN A 32 -17.01 -1.17 -7.19
CA GLN A 32 -16.98 -1.53 -8.61
C GLN A 32 -17.76 -0.52 -9.48
N ALA A 33 -18.83 0.08 -8.93
CA ALA A 33 -19.61 1.12 -9.61
C ALA A 33 -18.90 2.49 -9.59
N LYS A 34 -18.10 2.78 -8.57
CA LYS A 34 -17.32 4.02 -8.43
C LYS A 34 -15.86 3.68 -8.08
N PRO A 35 -15.04 3.25 -9.06
CA PRO A 35 -13.66 2.83 -8.81
C PRO A 35 -12.71 4.02 -8.70
N LEU A 36 -11.54 3.79 -8.09
CA LEU A 36 -10.36 4.65 -8.28
C LEU A 36 -9.64 4.26 -9.56
N PHE A 37 -8.86 5.18 -10.11
CA PHE A 37 -8.04 4.92 -11.28
C PHE A 37 -6.55 4.97 -10.89
N PHE A 38 -5.88 3.83 -11.01
CA PHE A 38 -4.46 3.68 -10.68
C PHE A 38 -3.61 3.74 -11.95
N ASN A 39 -2.55 4.55 -11.91
CA ASN A 39 -1.59 4.71 -13.01
C ASN A 39 -0.27 4.05 -12.61
N ALA A 40 0.11 2.97 -13.31
CA ALA A 40 1.29 2.17 -13.01
C ALA A 40 2.51 2.53 -13.89
N ASN A 41 2.54 3.73 -14.50
CA ASN A 41 3.53 4.11 -15.52
C ASN A 41 4.99 4.08 -15.05
N HIS A 42 5.26 4.11 -13.75
CA HIS A 42 6.62 4.20 -13.20
C HIS A 42 7.09 2.94 -12.49
N GLN A 43 6.40 1.79 -12.63
CA GLN A 43 6.87 0.53 -12.04
C GLN A 43 7.64 -0.32 -13.08
N PRO A 44 8.97 -0.49 -12.95
CA PRO A 44 9.77 -1.29 -13.88
C PRO A 44 9.29 -2.74 -14.00
N SER A 45 8.67 -3.26 -12.94
CA SER A 45 8.18 -4.63 -12.83
C SER A 45 6.72 -4.81 -13.27
N ARG A 46 6.05 -3.76 -13.78
CA ARG A 46 4.68 -3.87 -14.31
C ARG A 46 4.61 -3.34 -15.75
N PRO A 47 3.85 -4.00 -16.63
CA PRO A 47 3.58 -3.43 -17.95
C PRO A 47 2.94 -2.05 -17.78
N HIS A 48 3.30 -1.09 -18.63
CA HIS A 48 2.75 0.26 -18.62
C HIS A 48 1.22 0.18 -18.73
N ARG A 49 0.53 0.42 -17.62
CA ARG A 49 -0.92 0.36 -17.54
C ARG A 49 -1.43 1.64 -16.88
N ARG A 50 -2.18 2.41 -17.65
CA ARG A 50 -2.88 3.62 -17.21
C ARG A 50 -4.33 3.29 -16.87
N ASN A 51 -4.93 4.10 -16.00
CA ASN A 51 -6.36 4.09 -15.68
C ASN A 51 -6.89 2.71 -15.24
N LEU A 52 -6.10 1.97 -14.47
CA LEU A 52 -6.55 0.69 -13.90
C LEU A 52 -7.66 0.95 -12.88
N LYS A 53 -8.84 0.38 -13.12
CA LYS A 53 -9.98 0.47 -12.20
C LYS A 53 -9.67 -0.32 -10.92
N VAL A 54 -9.74 0.35 -9.78
CA VAL A 54 -9.53 -0.21 -8.45
C VAL A 54 -10.81 0.00 -7.63
N GLY A 55 -11.62 -1.05 -7.51
CA GLY A 55 -12.87 -1.02 -6.76
C GLY A 55 -12.73 -1.28 -5.25
N SER A 56 -11.51 -1.47 -4.74
CA SER A 56 -11.24 -1.72 -3.31
C SER A 56 -9.85 -1.26 -2.92
N LEU A 57 -9.75 -0.60 -1.77
CA LEU A 57 -8.46 -0.18 -1.17
C LEU A 57 -7.60 -1.37 -0.72
N LYS A 58 -8.20 -2.58 -0.61
CA LYS A 58 -7.48 -3.83 -0.32
C LYS A 58 -6.97 -4.55 -1.57
N SER A 59 -7.23 -3.98 -2.76
CA SER A 59 -6.83 -4.57 -4.04
C SER A 59 -5.32 -4.79 -4.09
N ASP A 60 -4.94 -5.93 -4.67
CA ASP A 60 -3.56 -6.28 -4.92
C ASP A 60 -2.86 -5.35 -5.92
N THR A 61 -3.63 -4.60 -6.70
CA THR A 61 -3.12 -3.50 -7.53
C THR A 61 -2.39 -2.44 -6.69
N LEU A 62 -2.86 -2.22 -5.46
CA LEU A 62 -2.31 -1.24 -4.51
C LEU A 62 -1.28 -1.85 -3.55
N LYS A 63 -0.73 -3.03 -3.88
CA LYS A 63 0.33 -3.68 -3.12
C LYS A 63 1.60 -3.82 -3.96
N PHE A 64 2.74 -3.90 -3.29
CA PHE A 64 4.00 -4.28 -3.93
C PHE A 64 3.89 -5.68 -4.53
N ALA A 65 4.67 -5.96 -5.57
CA ALA A 65 4.70 -7.30 -6.18
C ALA A 65 5.43 -8.31 -5.27
N HIS A 66 6.49 -7.86 -4.61
CA HIS A 66 7.31 -8.65 -3.72
C HIS A 66 6.54 -9.09 -2.47
N ARG A 67 6.81 -10.31 -2.00
CA ARG A 67 6.28 -10.83 -0.74
C ARG A 67 7.32 -10.76 0.35
N ILE A 68 6.85 -10.61 1.58
CA ILE A 68 7.69 -10.69 2.78
C ILE A 68 7.10 -11.67 3.80
N CYS A 69 7.97 -12.23 4.64
CA CYS A 69 7.57 -13.09 5.75
C CYS A 69 6.97 -12.25 6.90
N LEU A 70 6.20 -12.89 7.77
CA LEU A 70 5.58 -12.24 8.92
C LEU A 70 6.60 -11.51 9.80
N THR A 71 7.77 -12.12 10.02
CA THR A 71 8.84 -11.50 10.83
C THR A 71 9.34 -10.19 10.24
N CYS A 72 9.56 -10.13 8.93
CA CYS A 72 9.98 -8.89 8.28
C CYS A 72 8.85 -7.86 8.27
N ASN A 73 7.61 -8.30 8.06
CA ASN A 73 6.46 -7.41 8.14
C ASN A 73 6.36 -6.76 9.53
N SER A 74 6.29 -7.57 10.60
CA SER A 74 6.08 -7.05 11.95
C SER A 74 7.30 -6.36 12.55
N LYS A 75 8.52 -6.88 12.35
CA LYS A 75 9.72 -6.32 13.03
C LYS A 75 10.46 -5.29 12.21
N ARG A 76 10.35 -5.30 10.87
CA ARG A 76 11.12 -4.40 10.01
C ARG A 76 10.25 -3.30 9.40
N THR A 77 9.11 -3.62 8.80
CA THR A 77 8.31 -2.59 8.09
C THR A 77 7.28 -1.91 8.99
N GLN A 78 6.61 -2.65 9.87
CA GLN A 78 5.55 -2.14 10.75
C GLN A 78 5.95 -0.92 11.62
N PRO A 79 7.18 -0.81 12.17
CA PRO A 79 7.58 0.38 12.93
C PRO A 79 7.56 1.68 12.09
N TYR A 80 7.95 1.62 10.82
CA TYR A 80 7.90 2.77 9.92
C TYR A 80 6.47 3.13 9.54
N ASP A 81 5.63 2.12 9.40
CA ASP A 81 4.21 2.22 9.20
C ASP A 81 3.51 2.99 10.33
N TYR A 82 3.90 2.74 11.59
CA TYR A 82 3.41 3.49 12.75
C TYR A 82 3.99 4.90 12.81
N ALA A 83 5.27 5.07 12.51
CA ALA A 83 5.90 6.39 12.46
C ALA A 83 5.20 7.30 11.43
N TRP A 84 4.85 6.76 10.27
CA TRP A 84 4.07 7.47 9.25
C TRP A 84 2.67 7.85 9.76
N GLU A 85 1.92 6.90 10.34
CA GLU A 85 0.58 7.17 10.86
C GLU A 85 0.57 8.30 11.90
N HIS A 86 1.56 8.29 12.81
CA HIS A 86 1.71 9.34 13.81
C HIS A 86 1.97 10.71 13.16
N ARG A 87 2.97 10.78 12.25
CA ARG A 87 3.32 12.03 11.55
C ARG A 87 2.22 12.56 10.64
N ALA A 88 1.52 11.69 9.93
CA ALA A 88 0.41 12.07 9.07
C ALA A 88 -0.74 12.68 9.88
N GLY A 89 -1.04 12.12 11.07
CA GLY A 89 -2.02 12.68 12.00
C GLY A 89 -1.65 14.08 12.51
N GLU A 90 -0.40 14.30 12.89
CA GLU A 90 0.12 15.61 13.29
C GLU A 90 -0.01 16.63 12.15
N LEU A 91 0.42 16.26 10.94
CA LEU A 91 0.36 17.14 9.77
C LEU A 91 -1.08 17.49 9.39
N GLY A 92 -2.00 16.52 9.39
CA GLY A 92 -3.42 16.79 9.12
C GLY A 92 -4.04 17.77 10.12
N SER A 93 -3.64 17.67 11.40
CA SER A 93 -4.10 18.57 12.45
C SER A 93 -3.53 20.00 12.27
N ALA A 94 -2.29 20.12 11.79
CA ALA A 94 -1.64 21.40 11.56
C ALA A 94 -2.16 22.14 10.30
N VAL A 95 -2.59 21.39 9.27
CA VAL A 95 -3.10 21.93 8.00
C VAL A 95 -4.59 22.27 8.06
N SER A 96 -5.32 21.79 9.06
CA SER A 96 -6.72 22.16 9.28
C SER A 96 -6.83 23.63 9.75
N ARG A 97 -6.87 24.55 8.78
CA ARG A 97 -7.24 25.97 8.91
C ARG A 97 -8.27 26.33 7.85
#